data_AF-A0A6P0SVH5-F1
#
_entry.id   AF-A0A6P0SVH5-F1
#
_cell.length_a   1.000
_cell.length_b   1.000
_cell.length_c   1.000
_cell.angle_alpha   90.00
_cell.angle_beta   90.00
_cell.angle_gamma   90.00
#
_symmetry.space_group_name_H-M   'P 1'
#
loop_
_entity.id
_entity.type
_entity.pdbx_description
1 polymer ?
#
loop_
_entity_poly.entity_id
_entity_poly.type
_entity_poly.pdbx_seq_one_letter_code
_entity_poly.pdbx_strand_id
1 'polypeptide(L)'
;MFSLGSTTKVGDFRVDTDYLVTDVNGDGQSDLVELWNDRDSFFAATWISNGQGGFNFGGNTRVGDFRVDTNYLVTDVNGDGESDLVELWND
;
A
#
# COMPACT_ATOMS: atom_id res chain seq x y z
N MET A 1 -18.90 15.94 3.43
CA MET A 1 -19.79 14.80 3.70
C MET A 1 -19.28 13.65 2.86
N PHE A 2 -18.95 12.51 3.46
CA PHE A 2 -18.49 11.33 2.72
C PHE A 2 -19.68 10.41 2.43
N SER A 3 -19.67 9.75 1.27
CA SER A 3 -20.58 8.66 0.92
C SER A 3 -19.77 7.42 0.59
N LEU A 4 -20.24 6.26 1.03
CA LEU A 4 -19.66 4.98 0.59
C LEU A 4 -19.87 4.86 -0.93
N GLY A 5 -18.78 4.81 -1.69
CA GLY A 5 -18.83 4.70 -3.16
C GLY A 5 -19.01 3.24 -3.61
N SER A 6 -18.13 2.36 -3.15
CA SER A 6 -18.17 0.92 -3.44
C SER A 6 -17.55 0.13 -2.30
N THR A 7 -17.76 -1.19 -2.31
CA THR A 7 -17.04 -2.14 -1.46
C THR A 7 -16.39 -3.18 -2.35
N THR A 8 -15.12 -3.46 -2.14
CA THR A 8 -14.40 -4.55 -2.81
C THR A 8 -13.67 -5.37 -1.76
N LYS A 9 -13.60 -6.70 -1.98
CA LYS A 9 -12.81 -7.57 -1.13
C LYS A 9 -11.33 -7.46 -1.54
N VAL A 10 -10.49 -6.99 -0.63
CA VAL A 10 -9.03 -7.02 -0.74
C VAL A 10 -8.48 -7.99 0.30
N GLY A 11 -7.98 -9.13 -0.17
CA GLY A 11 -7.30 -10.12 0.67
C GLY A 11 -8.11 -10.64 1.86
N ASP A 12 -7.37 -11.17 2.83
CA ASP A 12 -7.88 -11.48 4.16
C ASP A 12 -7.32 -10.43 5.13
N PHE A 13 -8.17 -9.86 5.98
CA PHE A 13 -7.76 -8.86 6.95
C PHE A 13 -6.80 -9.49 7.97
N ARG A 14 -5.63 -8.88 8.13
CA ARG A 14 -4.66 -9.25 9.17
C ARG A 14 -4.70 -8.21 10.28
N VAL A 15 -4.46 -8.65 11.51
CA VAL A 15 -4.28 -7.73 12.64
C VAL A 15 -3.00 -6.94 12.39
N ASP A 16 -3.03 -5.64 12.67
CA ASP A 16 -1.90 -4.71 12.48
C ASP A 16 -1.48 -4.51 11.00
N THR A 17 -2.47 -4.43 10.11
CA THR A 17 -2.27 -4.00 8.72
C THR A 17 -2.56 -2.53 8.54
N ASP A 18 -1.65 -1.83 7.86
CA ASP A 18 -1.87 -0.48 7.36
C ASP A 18 -2.23 -0.50 5.88
N TYR A 19 -3.07 0.45 5.46
CA TYR A 19 -3.40 0.69 4.06
C TYR A 19 -3.04 2.12 3.67
N LEU A 20 -2.24 2.26 2.63
CA LEU A 20 -1.94 3.54 1.99
C LEU A 20 -2.63 3.62 0.64
N VAL A 21 -2.98 4.84 0.23
CA VAL A 21 -3.60 5.13 -1.07
C VAL A 21 -2.59 5.92 -1.91
N THR A 22 -2.24 5.44 -3.10
CA THR A 22 -1.29 6.11 -4.00
C THR A 22 -1.42 5.60 -5.42
N ASP A 23 -0.84 6.29 -6.41
CA ASP A 23 -0.75 5.80 -7.80
C ASP A 23 0.51 4.95 -7.96
N VAL A 24 0.38 3.62 -7.85
CA VAL A 24 1.53 2.72 -7.80
C VAL A 24 2.10 2.47 -9.20
N ASN A 25 1.29 2.59 -10.25
CA ASN A 25 1.68 2.23 -11.63
C ASN A 25 1.68 3.43 -12.61
N GLY A 26 1.46 4.65 -12.12
CA GLY A 26 1.50 5.89 -12.89
C GLY A 26 0.34 6.05 -13.87
N ASP A 27 -0.79 5.38 -13.66
CA ASP A 27 -1.94 5.42 -14.57
C ASP A 27 -2.94 6.55 -14.27
N GLY A 28 -2.67 7.33 -13.22
CA GLY A 28 -3.49 8.45 -12.75
C GLY A 28 -4.65 8.03 -11.84
N GLN A 29 -4.75 6.76 -11.47
CA GLN A 29 -5.76 6.25 -10.54
C GLN A 29 -5.17 6.03 -9.15
N SER A 30 -6.05 6.02 -8.15
CA SER A 30 -5.65 5.69 -6.78
C SER A 30 -5.70 4.19 -6.54
N ASP A 31 -4.54 3.59 -6.33
CA ASP A 31 -4.34 2.21 -5.91
C ASP A 31 -4.26 2.09 -4.39
N LEU A 32 -4.14 0.86 -3.89
CA LEU A 32 -3.84 0.59 -2.47
C LEU A 32 -2.51 -0.13 -2.31
N VAL A 33 -1.82 0.20 -1.22
CA VAL A 33 -0.69 -0.56 -0.71
C VAL A 33 -1.05 -1.06 0.68
N GLU A 34 -1.13 -2.38 0.84
CA GLU A 34 -1.34 -3.08 2.11
C GLU A 34 0.03 -3.40 2.73
N LEU A 35 0.22 -3.04 4.00
CA LEU A 35 1.49 -3.16 4.71
C LEU A 35 1.31 -4.05 5.94
N TRP A 36 2.18 -5.04 6.15
CA TRP A 36 2.11 -5.91 7.33
C TRP A 36 3.46 -6.50 7.74
N ASN A 37 3.52 -6.95 9.00
CA ASN A 37 4.61 -7.75 9.54
C ASN A 37 4.30 -9.26 9.40
N ASP A 38 5.18 -10.02 8.76
CA ASP A 38 5.21 -11.49 8.82
C ASP A 38 6.53 -11.96 9.45
N ARG A 39 6.49 -12.34 10.73
CA ARG A 39 7.65 -12.89 11.48
C ARG A 39 8.92 -12.04 11.34
N ASP A 40 8.80 -10.76 11.69
CA ASP A 40 9.86 -9.75 11.64
C ASP A 40 10.34 -9.40 10.23
N SER A 41 9.59 -9.80 9.20
CA SER A 41 9.77 -9.31 7.83
C SER A 41 8.62 -8.38 7.46
N PHE A 42 8.97 -7.21 6.95
CA PHE A 42 8.01 -6.25 6.48
C PHE A 42 7.65 -6.55 5.02
N PHE A 43 6.34 -6.56 4.73
CA PHE A 43 5.80 -6.83 3.41
C PHE A 43 4.84 -5.73 2.98
N ALA A 44 4.84 -5.48 1.68
CA ALA A 44 3.87 -4.65 0.99
C ALA A 44 3.13 -5.48 -0.06
N ALA A 45 1.82 -5.28 -0.19
CA ALA A 45 1.02 -5.83 -1.27
C ALA A 45 0.33 -4.69 -2.01
N THR A 46 0.46 -4.70 -3.33
CA THR A 46 -0.16 -3.69 -4.19
C THR A 46 -1.51 -4.19 -4.68
N TRP A 47 -2.52 -3.35 -4.63
CA TRP A 47 -3.85 -3.59 -5.17
C TRP A 47 -4.17 -2.50 -6.19
N ILE A 48 -4.11 -2.83 -7.47
CA ILE A 48 -4.19 -1.89 -8.59
C ILE A 48 -5.64 -1.63 -8.97
N SER A 49 -6.05 -0.37 -9.00
CA SER A 49 -7.39 0.07 -9.39
C SER A 49 -7.74 -0.45 -10.78
N ASN A 50 -8.98 -0.90 -10.94
CA ASN A 50 -9.55 -1.24 -12.25
C ASN A 50 -10.40 -0.11 -12.86
N GLY A 51 -10.45 1.06 -12.22
CA GLY A 51 -11.22 2.23 -12.66
C GLY A 51 -12.74 2.12 -12.47
N GLN A 52 -13.20 1.01 -11.90
CA GLN A 52 -14.62 0.71 -11.71
C GLN A 52 -14.97 0.53 -10.22
N GLY A 53 -14.10 1.02 -9.32
CA GLY A 53 -14.27 0.90 -7.88
C GLY A 53 -13.88 -0.47 -7.31
N GLY A 54 -13.13 -1.27 -8.07
CA GLY A 54 -12.49 -2.50 -7.61
C GLY A 54 -10.97 -2.48 -7.81
N PHE A 55 -10.31 -3.52 -7.31
CA PHE A 55 -8.86 -3.64 -7.35
C PHE A 55 -8.43 -5.03 -7.82
N ASN A 56 -7.34 -5.09 -8.57
CA ASN A 56 -6.64 -6.30 -8.96
C ASN A 56 -5.42 -6.48 -8.07
N PHE A 57 -5.16 -7.70 -7.61
CA PHE A 57 -3.96 -7.99 -6.83
C PHE A 57 -2.71 -7.88 -7.72
N GLY A 58 -1.80 -6.96 -7.38
CA GLY A 58 -0.56 -6.70 -8.11
C GLY A 58 0.61 -7.57 -7.65
N GLY A 59 0.61 -8.01 -6.39
CA GLY A 59 1.65 -8.90 -5.86
C GLY A 59 2.06 -8.55 -4.44
N ASN A 60 2.84 -9.46 -3.83
CA ASN A 60 3.48 -9.25 -2.53
C ASN A 60 4.98 -9.00 -2.74
N THR A 61 5.51 -8.00 -2.06
CA THR A 61 6.93 -7.65 -2.07
C THR A 61 7.44 -7.62 -0.63
N ARG A 62 8.52 -8.35 -0.35
CA ARG A 62 9.25 -8.17 0.90
C ARG A 62 10.05 -6.87 0.78
N VAL A 63 9.72 -5.90 1.61
CA VAL A 63 10.29 -4.55 1.57
C VAL A 63 11.45 -4.40 2.54
N GLY A 64 11.53 -5.25 3.57
CA GLY A 64 12.66 -5.24 4.49
C GLY A 64 12.44 -6.07 5.74
N ASP A 65 13.24 -5.77 6.75
CA ASP A 65 13.02 -6.25 8.11
C ASP A 65 12.00 -5.33 8.79
N PHE A 66 11.14 -5.91 9.62
CA PHE A 66 10.17 -5.11 10.37
C PHE A 66 10.86 -4.33 11.48
N ARG A 67 10.45 -3.07 11.63
CA ARG A 67 10.85 -2.21 12.74
C ARG A 67 9.62 -1.80 13.54
N VAL A 68 9.76 -1.81 14.86
CA VAL A 68 8.74 -1.26 15.77
C VAL A 68 8.70 0.26 15.65
N ASP A 69 7.53 0.86 15.90
CA ASP A 69 7.32 2.31 15.88
C ASP A 69 7.67 3.00 14.55
N THR A 70 7.46 2.28 13.45
CA THR A 70 7.69 2.76 12.09
C THR A 70 6.45 3.47 11.56
N ASN A 71 6.65 4.53 10.78
CA ASN A 71 5.60 5.18 10.00
C ASN A 71 5.91 5.05 8.50
N TYR A 72 4.87 5.03 7.68
CA TYR A 72 4.99 4.82 6.24
C TYR A 72 4.37 5.98 5.47
N LEU A 73 5.05 6.40 4.41
CA LEU A 73 4.57 7.39 3.45
C LEU A 73 4.66 6.84 2.04
N VAL A 74 3.83 7.39 1.15
CA VAL A 74 3.85 7.10 -0.28
C VAL A 74 3.93 8.40 -1.05
N THR A 75 4.89 8.51 -1.96
CA THR A 75 5.08 9.67 -2.84
C THR A 75 6.08 9.34 -3.94
N ASP A 76 5.98 10.00 -5.09
CA ASP A 76 7.01 9.92 -6.15
C ASP A 76 8.26 10.70 -5.70
N VAL A 77 9.23 10.00 -5.11
CA VAL A 77 10.47 10.58 -4.58
C VAL A 77 11.48 10.77 -5.72
N ASN A 78 11.41 9.90 -6.73
CA ASN A 78 12.46 9.78 -7.75
C ASN A 78 12.12 10.50 -9.07
N GLY A 79 10.87 10.89 -9.29
CA GLY A 79 10.37 11.65 -10.43
C GLY A 79 10.01 10.81 -11.67
N ASP A 80 9.77 9.50 -11.51
CA ASP A 80 9.41 8.60 -12.62
C ASP A 80 7.91 8.55 -12.93
N GLY A 81 7.08 9.18 -12.08
CA GLY A 81 5.63 9.19 -12.21
C GLY A 81 4.94 8.00 -11.55
N GLU A 82 5.68 7.10 -10.91
CA GLU A 82 5.16 6.04 -10.03
C GLU A 82 5.40 6.44 -8.56
N SER A 83 4.57 5.96 -7.64
CA SER A 83 4.76 6.26 -6.21
C SER A 83 5.76 5.33 -5.54
N ASP A 84 6.71 5.90 -4.80
CA ASP A 84 7.63 5.15 -3.95
C ASP A 84 7.06 4.95 -2.53
N LEU A 85 7.44 3.86 -1.86
CA LEU A 85 7.18 3.62 -0.44
C LEU A 85 8.37 4.13 0.40
N VAL A 86 8.08 4.99 1.37
CA VAL A 86 9.08 5.57 2.28
C VAL A 86 8.81 5.08 3.71
N GLU A 87 9.84 4.49 4.30
CA GLU A 87 9.85 4.04 5.70
C GLU A 87 10.52 5.09 6.59
N LEU A 88 9.85 5.49 7.68
CA LEU A 88 10.35 6.42 8.69
C LEU A 88 10.45 5.69 10.03
N TRP A 89 11.67 5.55 10.57
CA TRP A 89 11.89 4.97 11.90
C TRP A 89 12.87 5.82 12.71
N ASN A 90 12.85 5.64 14.03
CA ASN A 90 13.88 6.15 14.93
C ASN A 90 14.79 5.00 15.35
N ASP A 91 16.09 5.26 15.43
CA ASP A 91 17.10 4.32 15.97
C ASP A 91 17.11 4.29 17.51
#